data_AF-A0A0W0TR17-F1
#
_entry.id   AF-A0A0W0TR17-F1
#
_cell.length_a   1.000
_cell.length_b   1.000
_cell.length_c   1.000
_cell.angle_alpha   90.00
_cell.angle_beta   90.00
_cell.angle_gamma   90.00
#
_symmetry.space_group_name_H-M   'P 1'
#
loop_
_entity.id
_entity.type
_entity.pdbx_description
1 polymer ?
#
loop_
_entity_poly.entity_id
_entity_poly.type
_entity_poly.pdbx_seq_one_letter_code
_entity_poly.pdbx_strand_id
1 'polypeptide(L)'
;MIYRFFQTSEAYTETQLHELSSALIRKLRERFPTAKNLSLFFQLLNQRTTAFDYHIDHALLAAEKQQFINAKYAFIECLNDCLTEYDKAKKAQSGEWVEILDRVNQYYNSPHYLRVGGSQGEHTINGFDQAAGGLIFLSSVVIVASLVLFAFNFPIALILASVALTILAPSLFYTVAETHTHEAAVNKEEETLFLTLDEIINHRESSVNELHPGVESTFSPA
;
A
#
# COMPACT_ATOMS: atom_id res chain seq x y z
N MET A 1 -4.93 -20.73 -5.48
CA MET A 1 -3.68 -20.90 -4.71
C MET A 1 -3.98 -20.35 -3.32
N ILE A 2 -3.94 -21.19 -2.28
CA ILE A 2 -4.42 -20.86 -0.93
C ILE A 2 -3.31 -20.07 -0.21
N TYR A 3 -3.60 -18.84 0.20
CA TYR A 3 -2.73 -17.97 0.99
C TYR A 3 -2.26 -18.72 2.26
N ARG A 4 -1.02 -19.21 2.25
CA ARG A 4 -0.46 -20.06 3.31
C ARG A 4 0.40 -19.31 4.34
N PHE A 5 0.60 -18.01 4.17
CA PHE A 5 1.59 -17.26 4.96
C PHE A 5 0.99 -16.38 6.06
N PHE A 6 -0.28 -15.96 5.97
CA PHE A 6 -0.90 -15.09 6.98
C PHE A 6 -1.89 -15.82 7.88
N GLN A 7 -1.47 -16.95 8.46
CA GLN A 7 -2.17 -17.58 9.59
C GLN A 7 -1.37 -17.40 10.88
N THR A 8 -1.06 -16.17 11.25
CA THR A 8 -0.58 -15.91 12.61
C THR A 8 -1.81 -15.76 13.50
N SER A 9 -2.11 -16.84 14.24
CA SER A 9 -3.09 -16.86 15.34
C SER A 9 -2.70 -15.95 16.51
N GLU A 10 -1.48 -15.40 16.50
CA GLU A 10 -0.93 -14.56 17.54
C GLU A 10 -1.00 -13.10 17.13
N ALA A 11 -1.68 -12.29 17.94
CA ALA A 11 -1.65 -10.84 17.80
C ALA A 11 -0.23 -10.35 18.14
N TYR A 12 0.52 -9.88 17.15
CA TYR A 12 1.83 -9.28 17.38
C TYR A 12 1.70 -8.02 18.24
N THR A 13 2.66 -7.81 19.13
CA THR A 13 2.76 -6.59 19.92
C THR A 13 3.68 -5.57 19.24
N GLU A 14 3.52 -4.29 19.58
CA GLU A 14 4.41 -3.21 19.12
C GLU A 14 5.87 -3.49 19.47
N THR A 15 6.13 -4.03 20.65
CA THR A 15 7.47 -4.39 21.10
C THR A 15 8.10 -5.44 20.18
N GLN A 16 7.34 -6.48 19.82
CA GLN A 16 7.80 -7.51 18.87
C GLN A 16 8.07 -6.92 17.49
N LEU A 17 7.23 -6.00 17.01
CA LEU A 17 7.45 -5.30 15.74
C LEU A 17 8.73 -4.44 15.76
N HIS A 18 8.99 -3.76 16.87
CA HIS A 18 10.20 -2.95 17.03
C HIS A 18 11.47 -3.81 17.05
N GLU A 19 11.44 -4.95 17.75
CA GLU A 19 12.53 -5.92 17.76
C GLU A 19 12.78 -6.52 16.37
N LEU A 20 11.72 -6.91 15.65
CA LEU A 20 11.82 -7.43 14.29
C LEU A 20 12.40 -6.41 13.31
N SER A 21 11.92 -5.17 13.35
CA SER A 21 12.43 -4.07 12.53
C SER A 21 13.91 -3.82 12.80
N SER A 22 14.30 -3.74 14.08
CA SER A 22 15.70 -3.53 14.48
C SER A 22 16.61 -4.69 14.02
N ALA A 23 16.14 -5.93 14.16
CA ALA A 23 16.86 -7.10 13.69
C ALA A 23 17.02 -7.11 12.17
N LEU A 24 15.98 -6.72 11.43
CA LEU A 24 16.00 -6.61 9.97
C LEU A 24 17.00 -5.54 9.50
N ILE A 25 16.95 -4.34 10.10
CA ILE A 25 17.87 -3.23 9.79
C ILE A 25 19.33 -3.67 10.02
N ARG A 26 19.61 -4.36 11.12
CA ARG A 26 20.93 -4.91 11.41
C ARG A 26 21.38 -5.89 10.32
N LYS A 27 20.54 -6.86 9.96
CA LYS A 27 20.84 -7.85 8.91
C LYS A 27 21.17 -7.16 7.57
N LEU A 28 20.42 -6.11 7.20
CA LEU A 28 20.65 -5.36 5.97
C LEU A 28 22.00 -4.64 5.97
N ARG A 29 22.35 -3.96 7.07
CA ARG A 29 23.65 -3.29 7.21
C ARG A 29 24.82 -4.27 7.16
N GLU A 30 24.67 -5.43 7.80
CA GLU A 30 25.72 -6.47 7.82
C GLU A 30 25.91 -7.13 6.46
N ARG A 31 24.83 -7.37 5.70
CA ARG A 31 24.89 -8.02 4.38
C ARG A 31 25.38 -7.08 3.28
N PHE A 32 25.03 -5.80 3.37
CA PHE A 32 25.24 -4.83 2.30
C PHE A 32 26.01 -3.58 2.76
N PRO A 33 27.17 -3.70 3.44
CA PRO A 33 27.85 -2.57 4.08
C PRO A 33 28.36 -1.53 3.07
N THR A 34 28.59 -1.92 1.82
CA THR A 34 29.12 -1.07 0.74
C THR A 34 28.12 -0.87 -0.40
N ALA A 35 26.86 -1.23 -0.21
CA ALA A 35 25.88 -1.11 -1.28
C ALA A 35 25.62 0.37 -1.63
N LYS A 36 25.60 0.64 -2.94
CA LYS A 36 25.11 1.92 -3.47
C LYS A 36 23.62 2.05 -3.11
N ASN A 37 23.15 3.27 -2.88
CA ASN A 37 21.75 3.57 -2.51
C ASN A 37 21.28 3.02 -1.14
N LEU A 38 22.16 2.43 -0.33
CA LEU A 38 21.81 1.95 1.02
C LEU A 38 21.26 3.08 1.92
N SER A 39 21.78 4.30 1.81
CA SER A 39 21.28 5.46 2.56
C SER A 39 19.87 5.85 2.14
N LEU A 40 19.58 5.85 0.84
CA LEU A 40 18.25 6.13 0.29
C LEU A 40 17.26 5.04 0.73
N PHE A 41 17.66 3.77 0.63
CA PHE A 41 16.84 2.66 1.09
C PHE A 41 16.49 2.79 2.58
N PHE A 42 17.45 3.09 3.45
CA PHE A 42 17.17 3.28 4.88
C PHE A 42 16.32 4.51 5.17
N GLN A 43 16.44 5.58 4.37
CA GLN A 43 15.56 6.74 4.47
C GLN A 43 14.10 6.35 4.16
N LEU A 44 13.86 5.67 3.04
CA LEU A 44 12.52 5.22 2.62
C LEU A 44 11.95 4.19 3.61
N LEU A 45 12.78 3.25 4.08
CA LEU A 45 12.40 2.28 5.10
C LEU A 45 11.95 2.98 6.38
N ASN A 46 12.73 3.95 6.86
CA ASN A 46 12.43 4.70 8.06
C ASN A 46 11.11 5.48 7.91
N GLN A 47 10.93 6.19 6.80
CA GLN A 47 9.69 6.91 6.49
C GLN A 47 8.48 5.98 6.56
N ARG A 48 8.55 4.81 5.91
CA ARG A 48 7.44 3.86 5.90
C ARG A 48 7.18 3.25 7.27
N THR A 49 8.21 2.89 8.04
CA THR A 49 8.02 2.38 9.40
C THR A 49 7.45 3.43 10.34
N THR A 50 7.86 4.71 10.21
CA THR A 50 7.31 5.82 10.98
C THR A 50 5.85 6.08 10.64
N ALA A 51 5.44 5.93 9.36
CA ALA A 51 4.04 6.04 8.98
C ALA A 51 3.18 4.95 9.64
N PHE A 52 3.65 3.70 9.68
CA PHE A 52 2.96 2.66 10.44
C PHE A 52 2.87 3.00 11.93
N ASP A 53 3.98 3.44 12.55
CA ASP A 53 4.01 3.79 13.97
C ASP A 53 3.04 4.94 14.30
N TYR A 54 3.00 5.96 13.45
CA TYR A 54 2.04 7.06 13.58
C TYR A 54 0.59 6.53 13.63
N HIS A 55 0.19 5.67 12.68
CA HIS A 55 -1.16 5.12 12.67
C HIS A 55 -1.45 4.16 13.82
N ILE A 56 -0.46 3.39 14.29
CA ILE A 56 -0.60 2.52 15.46
C ILE A 56 -0.82 3.34 16.74
N ASP A 57 -0.08 4.45 16.89
CA ASP A 57 -0.15 5.33 18.07
C ASP A 57 -1.44 6.16 18.12
N HIS A 58 -2.00 6.51 16.95
CA HIS A 58 -3.18 7.38 16.84
C HIS A 58 -4.49 6.61 16.58
N ALA A 59 -4.44 5.28 16.43
CA ALA A 59 -5.64 4.46 16.27
C ALA A 59 -6.50 4.45 17.56
N LEU A 60 -7.75 4.88 17.43
CA LEU A 60 -8.70 4.96 18.56
C LEU A 60 -9.30 3.61 18.92
N LEU A 61 -9.49 2.74 17.91
CA LEU A 61 -10.12 1.43 18.07
C LEU A 61 -9.05 0.33 18.11
N ALA A 62 -9.17 -0.60 19.06
CA ALA A 62 -8.24 -1.73 19.18
C ALA A 62 -8.20 -2.60 17.91
N ALA A 63 -9.33 -2.74 17.20
CA ALA A 63 -9.40 -3.49 15.95
C ALA A 63 -8.63 -2.78 14.81
N GLU A 64 -8.75 -1.47 14.70
CA GLU A 64 -8.02 -0.65 13.73
C GLU A 64 -6.51 -0.65 14.05
N LYS A 65 -6.16 -0.49 15.32
CA LYS A 65 -4.77 -0.61 15.79
C LYS A 65 -4.15 -1.95 15.38
N GLN A 66 -4.89 -3.05 15.57
CA GLN A 66 -4.43 -4.38 15.16
C GLN A 66 -4.26 -4.51 13.64
N GLN A 67 -5.09 -3.84 12.83
CA GLN A 67 -4.92 -3.82 11.37
C GLN A 67 -3.58 -3.19 10.98
N PHE A 68 -3.22 -2.05 11.58
CA PHE A 68 -1.92 -1.40 11.31
C PHE A 68 -0.73 -2.22 11.81
N ILE A 69 -0.85 -2.86 12.98
CA ILE A 69 0.15 -3.80 13.50
C ILE A 69 0.38 -4.95 12.50
N ASN A 70 -0.70 -5.58 12.03
CA ASN A 70 -0.60 -6.69 11.07
C ASN A 70 -0.01 -6.24 9.73
N ALA A 71 -0.35 -5.02 9.29
CA ALA A 71 0.19 -4.46 8.05
C ALA A 71 1.68 -4.14 8.15
N LYS A 72 2.12 -3.57 9.29
CA LYS A 72 3.53 -3.34 9.58
C LYS A 72 4.30 -4.66 9.62
N TYR A 73 3.70 -5.70 10.24
CA TYR A 73 4.28 -7.04 10.27
C TYR A 73 4.47 -7.61 8.86
N ALA A 74 3.41 -7.59 8.04
CA ALA A 74 3.47 -8.09 6.65
C ALA A 74 4.55 -7.38 5.81
N PHE A 75 4.72 -6.07 6.03
CA PHE A 75 5.78 -5.30 5.38
C PHE A 75 7.18 -5.73 5.81
N ILE A 76 7.43 -5.87 7.12
CA ILE A 76 8.72 -6.33 7.66
C ILE A 76 9.02 -7.77 7.21
N GLU A 77 8.01 -8.63 7.21
CA GLU A 77 8.13 -10.01 6.76
C GLU A 77 8.52 -10.10 5.28
N CYS A 78 7.87 -9.30 4.42
CA CYS A 78 8.23 -9.20 2.99
C CYS A 78 9.72 -8.85 2.80
N LEU A 79 10.23 -7.86 3.52
CA LEU A 79 11.65 -7.49 3.46
C LEU A 79 12.57 -8.63 3.94
N ASN A 80 12.17 -9.35 5.00
CA ASN A 80 12.92 -10.50 5.49
C ASN A 80 12.89 -11.68 4.51
N ASP A 81 11.78 -11.88 3.79
CA ASP A 81 11.67 -12.89 2.73
C ASP A 81 12.56 -12.57 1.54
N CYS A 82 12.61 -11.30 1.10
CA CYS A 82 13.53 -10.84 0.06
C CYS A 82 14.99 -11.15 0.43
N LEU A 83 15.37 -10.88 1.68
CA LEU A 83 16.69 -11.21 2.20
C LEU A 83 16.96 -12.72 2.28
N THR A 84 15.93 -13.50 2.60
CA THR A 84 16.05 -14.96 2.68
C THR A 84 16.28 -15.56 1.29
N GLU A 85 15.65 -15.03 0.24
CA GLU A 85 15.95 -15.42 -1.13
C GLU A 85 17.39 -15.07 -1.53
N TYR A 86 17.88 -13.89 -1.14
CA TYR A 86 19.30 -13.52 -1.33
C TYR A 86 20.25 -14.53 -0.64
N ASP A 87 19.99 -14.90 0.61
CA ASP A 87 20.82 -15.86 1.33
C ASP A 87 20.83 -17.25 0.66
N LYS A 88 19.67 -17.69 0.12
CA LYS A 88 19.56 -18.95 -0.62
C LYS A 88 20.40 -18.92 -1.89
N ALA A 89 20.28 -17.87 -2.70
CA ALA A 89 21.05 -17.71 -3.94
C ALA A 89 22.56 -17.67 -3.65
N LYS A 90 22.98 -16.89 -2.65
CA LYS A 90 24.39 -16.81 -2.21
C LYS A 90 24.93 -18.16 -1.75
N LYS A 91 24.14 -18.95 -1.00
CA LYS A 91 24.53 -20.29 -0.54
C LYS A 91 24.63 -21.28 -1.70
N ALA A 92 23.75 -21.17 -2.69
CA ALA A 92 23.78 -22.00 -3.89
C ALA A 92 24.97 -21.65 -4.81
N GLN A 93 25.67 -20.53 -4.58
CA GLN A 93 26.67 -19.96 -5.48
C GLN A 93 26.15 -19.82 -6.91
N SER A 94 24.82 -19.71 -7.08
CA SER A 94 24.27 -19.38 -8.38
C SER A 94 24.64 -17.93 -8.61
N GLY A 95 25.44 -17.66 -9.64
CA GLY A 95 25.63 -16.28 -10.14
C GLY A 95 24.36 -15.73 -10.80
N GLU A 96 23.20 -16.21 -10.37
CA GLU A 96 21.88 -15.92 -10.90
C GLU A 96 21.24 -14.78 -10.11
N TRP A 97 20.31 -14.11 -10.78
CA TRP A 97 19.54 -13.01 -10.23
C TRP A 97 18.65 -13.50 -9.08
N VAL A 98 18.61 -12.73 -8.00
CA VAL A 98 17.68 -12.96 -6.90
C VAL A 98 16.34 -12.35 -7.27
N GLU A 99 15.36 -13.20 -7.53
CA GLU A 99 14.01 -12.78 -7.87
C GLU A 99 13.23 -12.40 -6.60
N ILE A 100 13.26 -11.11 -6.26
CA ILE A 100 12.51 -10.58 -5.11
C ILE A 100 11.08 -10.14 -5.48
N LEU A 101 10.80 -9.94 -6.77
CA LEU A 101 9.53 -9.41 -7.26
C LEU A 101 8.34 -10.29 -6.85
N ASP A 102 8.51 -11.61 -6.86
CA ASP A 102 7.50 -12.56 -6.40
C ASP A 102 7.11 -12.35 -4.94
N ARG A 103 8.06 -11.99 -4.07
CA ARG A 103 7.81 -11.69 -2.65
C ARG A 103 7.07 -10.38 -2.48
N VAL A 104 7.48 -9.37 -3.23
CA VAL A 104 6.82 -8.07 -3.27
C VAL A 104 5.37 -8.20 -3.77
N ASN A 105 5.14 -8.99 -4.83
CA ASN A 105 3.80 -9.29 -5.34
C ASN A 105 2.94 -10.04 -4.31
N GLN A 106 3.51 -10.99 -3.58
CA GLN A 106 2.79 -11.69 -2.50
C GLN A 106 2.38 -10.73 -1.39
N TYR A 107 3.23 -9.76 -1.06
CA TYR A 107 2.93 -8.72 -0.09
C TYR A 107 1.81 -7.79 -0.56
N TYR A 108 1.83 -7.30 -1.81
CA TYR A 108 0.75 -6.46 -2.34
C TYR A 108 -0.61 -7.16 -2.39
N ASN A 109 -0.61 -8.47 -2.60
CA ASN A 109 -1.82 -9.28 -2.60
C ASN A 109 -2.22 -9.79 -1.20
N SER A 110 -1.49 -9.41 -0.15
CA SER A 110 -1.80 -9.81 1.23
C SER A 110 -3.08 -9.13 1.73
N PRO A 111 -3.94 -9.83 2.49
CA PRO A 111 -5.08 -9.20 3.18
C PRO A 111 -4.64 -8.17 4.25
N HIS A 112 -3.35 -8.14 4.59
CA HIS A 112 -2.77 -7.17 5.52
C HIS A 112 -2.03 -6.04 4.82
N TYR A 113 -2.07 -5.96 3.48
CA TYR A 113 -1.50 -4.82 2.78
C TYR A 113 -2.31 -3.55 3.10
N LEU A 114 -1.63 -2.53 3.62
CA LEU A 114 -2.18 -1.20 3.81
C LEU A 114 -1.24 -0.17 3.20
N ARG A 115 -1.81 0.79 2.49
CA ARG A 115 -1.10 1.96 1.96
C ARG A 115 -0.99 3.00 3.07
N VAL A 116 0.23 3.19 3.58
CA VAL A 116 0.59 4.17 4.62
C VAL A 116 1.75 5.03 4.11
N GLY A 117 1.69 6.36 4.27
CA GLY A 117 2.83 7.22 3.92
C GLY A 117 2.55 8.72 3.77
N GLY A 118 3.43 9.39 3.01
CA GLY A 118 3.47 10.82 2.69
C GLY A 118 4.04 11.74 3.78
N SER A 119 3.81 13.05 3.68
CA SER A 119 4.72 14.09 4.23
C SER A 119 5.00 14.00 5.74
N GLN A 120 4.13 13.35 6.51
CA GLN A 120 4.35 12.99 7.92
C GLN A 120 3.83 11.59 8.28
N GLY A 121 3.61 10.72 7.28
CA GLY A 121 2.95 9.42 7.50
C GLY A 121 1.46 9.51 7.80
N GLU A 122 0.83 10.64 7.48
CA GLU A 122 -0.58 10.95 7.77
C GLU A 122 -1.56 10.28 6.81
N HIS A 123 -1.10 9.84 5.65
CA HIS A 123 -1.99 9.29 4.63
C HIS A 123 -2.16 7.79 4.84
N THR A 124 -3.40 7.41 5.12
CA THR A 124 -3.88 6.04 5.02
C THR A 124 -5.07 5.97 4.13
N ILE A 125 -5.08 4.97 3.25
CA ILE A 125 -6.34 4.57 2.63
C ILE A 125 -7.13 3.79 3.67
N ASN A 126 -8.26 4.35 4.11
CA ASN A 126 -9.08 3.81 5.19
C ASN A 126 -10.52 3.54 4.72
N GLY A 127 -11.39 3.15 5.66
CA GLY A 127 -12.80 2.88 5.35
C GLY A 127 -13.58 4.07 4.78
N PHE A 128 -13.11 5.32 4.98
CA PHE A 128 -13.74 6.51 4.39
C PHE A 128 -13.50 6.61 2.89
N ASP A 129 -12.36 6.13 2.36
CA ASP A 129 -12.13 6.08 0.92
C ASP A 129 -13.07 5.07 0.24
N GLN A 130 -13.31 3.93 0.89
CA GLN A 130 -14.31 2.96 0.42
C GLN A 130 -15.74 3.52 0.47
N ALA A 131 -16.07 4.26 1.54
CA ALA A 131 -17.35 4.94 1.66
C ALA A 131 -17.53 6.01 0.57
N ALA A 132 -16.50 6.82 0.30
CA ALA A 132 -16.51 7.81 -0.77
C ALA A 132 -16.71 7.16 -2.14
N GLY A 133 -16.00 6.06 -2.45
CA GLY A 133 -16.20 5.29 -3.67
C GLY A 133 -17.62 4.72 -3.79
N GLY A 134 -18.17 4.17 -2.70
CA GLY A 134 -19.54 3.67 -2.65
C GLY A 134 -20.58 4.77 -2.85
N LEU A 135 -20.37 5.96 -2.26
CA LEU A 135 -21.23 7.14 -2.45
C LEU A 135 -21.17 7.66 -3.88
N ILE A 136 -20.00 7.67 -4.52
CA ILE A 136 -19.85 8.01 -5.93
C ILE A 136 -20.65 7.04 -6.79
N PHE A 137 -20.48 5.74 -6.59
CA PHE A 137 -21.20 4.71 -7.36
C PHE A 137 -22.72 4.85 -7.19
N LEU A 138 -23.20 4.93 -5.94
CA LEU A 138 -24.62 5.09 -5.64
C LEU A 138 -25.19 6.37 -6.27
N SER A 139 -24.48 7.48 -6.14
CA SER A 139 -24.92 8.76 -6.70
C SER A 139 -24.96 8.74 -8.22
N SER A 140 -23.98 8.11 -8.89
CA SER A 140 -23.99 7.92 -10.34
C SER A 140 -25.18 7.07 -10.80
N VAL A 141 -25.49 5.98 -10.08
CA VAL A 141 -26.69 5.17 -10.37
C VAL A 141 -27.97 5.99 -10.21
N VAL A 142 -28.07 6.81 -9.16
CA VAL A 142 -29.25 7.68 -8.95
C VAL A 142 -29.35 8.76 -10.03
N ILE A 143 -28.24 9.33 -10.51
CA ILE A 143 -28.24 10.27 -11.64
C ILE A 143 -28.78 9.59 -12.91
N VAL A 144 -28.26 8.41 -13.25
CA VAL A 144 -28.72 7.66 -14.43
C VAL A 144 -30.22 7.32 -14.31
N ALA A 145 -30.67 6.87 -13.15
CA ALA A 145 -32.09 6.59 -12.90
C ALA A 145 -32.95 7.86 -13.00
N SER A 146 -32.44 9.01 -12.53
CA SER A 146 -33.12 10.30 -12.62
C SER A 146 -33.29 10.76 -14.07
N LEU A 147 -32.28 10.53 -14.91
CA LEU A 147 -32.35 10.83 -16.35
C LEU A 147 -33.42 9.99 -17.05
N VAL A 148 -33.57 8.71 -16.67
CA VAL A 148 -34.66 7.85 -17.19
C VAL A 148 -36.02 8.35 -16.70
N LEU A 149 -36.13 8.69 -15.40
CA LEU A 149 -37.35 9.22 -14.78
C LEU A 149 -37.78 10.58 -15.35
N PHE A 150 -36.86 11.35 -15.92
CA PHE A 150 -37.13 12.65 -16.51
C PHE A 150 -38.23 12.60 -17.58
N ALA A 151 -38.31 11.48 -18.32
CA ALA A 151 -39.34 11.25 -19.35
C ALA A 151 -40.74 10.96 -18.77
N PHE A 152 -40.84 10.58 -17.50
CA PHE A 152 -42.08 10.10 -16.87
C PHE A 152 -42.57 10.99 -15.72
N ASN A 153 -41.65 11.59 -14.96
CA ASN A 153 -41.96 12.46 -13.83
C ASN A 153 -40.82 13.46 -13.57
N PHE A 154 -40.91 14.61 -14.24
CA PHE A 154 -39.90 15.66 -14.19
C PHE A 154 -39.61 16.19 -12.77
N PRO A 155 -40.62 16.51 -11.91
CA PRO A 155 -40.33 16.97 -10.55
C PRO A 155 -39.54 15.96 -9.71
N ILE A 156 -39.91 14.68 -9.75
CA ILE A 156 -39.21 13.64 -8.99
C ILE A 156 -37.79 13.42 -9.54
N ALA A 157 -37.64 13.40 -10.86
CA ALA A 157 -36.33 13.29 -11.51
C ALA A 157 -35.38 14.42 -11.08
N LEU A 158 -35.88 15.66 -10.99
CA LEU A 158 -35.07 16.82 -10.63
C LEU A 158 -34.64 16.79 -9.16
N ILE A 159 -35.53 16.35 -8.26
CA ILE A 159 -35.19 16.15 -6.83
C ILE A 159 -34.10 15.08 -6.68
N LEU A 160 -34.26 13.92 -7.31
CA LEU A 160 -33.31 12.82 -7.22
C LEU A 160 -31.94 13.19 -7.81
N ALA A 161 -31.92 13.86 -8.96
CA ALA A 161 -30.68 14.35 -9.56
C ALA A 161 -29.98 15.38 -8.67
N SER A 162 -30.74 16.28 -8.03
CA SER A 162 -30.18 17.28 -7.11
C SER A 162 -29.57 16.64 -5.88
N VAL A 163 -30.26 15.69 -5.24
CA VAL A 163 -29.74 14.94 -4.09
C VAL A 163 -28.48 14.18 -4.48
N ALA A 164 -28.50 13.49 -5.61
CA ALA A 164 -27.34 12.74 -6.09
C ALA A 164 -26.14 13.65 -6.37
N LEU A 165 -26.34 14.83 -6.98
CA LEU A 165 -25.28 15.80 -7.20
C LEU A 165 -24.69 16.34 -5.89
N THR A 166 -25.53 16.59 -4.87
CA THR A 166 -25.05 17.08 -3.56
C THR A 166 -24.21 16.05 -2.81
N ILE A 167 -24.35 14.77 -3.12
CA ILE A 167 -23.51 13.69 -2.57
C ILE A 167 -22.29 13.46 -3.46
N LEU A 168 -22.48 13.40 -4.78
CA LEU A 168 -21.44 13.11 -5.76
C LEU A 168 -20.33 14.15 -5.78
N ALA A 169 -20.66 15.44 -5.76
CA ALA A 169 -19.66 16.49 -5.92
C ALA A 169 -18.64 16.55 -4.76
N PRO A 170 -19.05 16.53 -3.47
CA PRO A 170 -18.11 16.42 -2.36
C PRO A 170 -17.32 15.12 -2.36
N SER A 171 -17.95 13.99 -2.70
CA SER A 171 -17.25 12.69 -2.75
C SER A 171 -16.20 12.64 -3.87
N LEU A 172 -16.51 13.15 -5.07
CA LEU A 172 -15.55 13.28 -6.16
C LEU A 172 -14.40 14.21 -5.80
N PHE A 173 -14.69 15.36 -5.17
CA PHE A 173 -13.65 16.28 -4.74
C PHE A 173 -12.70 15.60 -3.75
N TYR A 174 -13.24 14.91 -2.74
CA TYR A 174 -12.45 14.13 -1.79
C TYR A 174 -11.58 13.08 -2.50
N THR A 175 -12.17 12.25 -3.36
CA THR A 175 -11.41 11.21 -4.07
C THR A 175 -10.30 11.77 -4.96
N VAL A 176 -10.54 12.87 -5.68
CA VAL A 176 -9.56 13.44 -6.61
C VAL A 176 -8.49 14.27 -5.89
N ALA A 177 -8.91 15.14 -4.98
CA ALA A 177 -8.01 16.09 -4.32
C ALA A 177 -7.25 15.47 -3.14
N GLU A 178 -7.92 14.58 -2.38
CA GLU A 178 -7.38 14.02 -1.14
C GLU A 178 -6.96 12.54 -1.29
N THR A 179 -7.68 11.68 -2.00
CA THR A 179 -7.28 10.27 -2.06
C THR A 179 -6.22 10.01 -3.14
N HIS A 180 -6.46 10.43 -4.38
CA HIS A 180 -5.64 10.02 -5.54
C HIS A 180 -4.23 10.62 -5.56
N THR A 181 -4.08 11.88 -5.19
CA THR A 181 -2.78 12.58 -5.13
C THR A 181 -1.86 11.95 -4.09
N HIS A 182 -2.40 11.64 -2.91
CA HIS A 182 -1.67 11.00 -1.83
C HIS A 182 -1.38 9.52 -2.12
N GLU A 183 -2.33 8.80 -2.75
CA GLU A 183 -2.11 7.42 -3.19
C GLU A 183 -0.94 7.32 -4.18
N ALA A 184 -0.88 8.19 -5.18
CA ALA A 184 0.21 8.19 -6.15
C ALA A 184 1.57 8.45 -5.50
N ALA A 185 1.63 9.33 -4.49
CA ALA A 185 2.86 9.60 -3.76
C ALA A 185 3.31 8.39 -2.93
N VAL A 186 2.41 7.79 -2.15
CA VAL A 186 2.70 6.62 -1.30
C VAL A 186 3.13 5.41 -2.14
N ASN A 187 2.44 5.14 -3.25
CA ASN A 187 2.79 4.06 -4.15
C ASN A 187 4.18 4.26 -4.77
N LYS A 188 4.52 5.49 -5.16
CA LYS A 188 5.83 5.81 -5.72
C LYS A 188 6.96 5.67 -4.69
N GLU A 189 6.75 6.11 -3.45
CA GLU A 189 7.72 5.94 -2.35
C GLU A 189 7.99 4.46 -2.09
N GLU A 190 6.94 3.66 -2.07
CA GLU A 190 7.01 2.21 -1.88
C GLU A 190 7.70 1.48 -3.03
N GLU A 191 7.33 1.80 -4.26
CA GLU A 191 7.96 1.27 -5.46
C GLU A 191 9.46 1.60 -5.47
N THR A 192 9.80 2.84 -5.14
CA THR A 192 11.20 3.28 -5.02
C THR A 192 11.94 2.49 -3.93
N LEU A 193 11.28 2.17 -2.82
CA LEU A 193 11.87 1.37 -1.74
C LEU A 193 12.22 -0.04 -2.23
N PHE A 194 11.30 -0.74 -2.88
CA PHE A 194 11.53 -2.10 -3.37
C PHE A 194 12.47 -2.15 -4.57
N LEU A 195 12.44 -1.16 -5.46
CA LEU A 195 13.43 -0.99 -6.53
C LEU A 195 14.83 -0.80 -5.94
N THR A 196 14.98 0.07 -4.95
CA THR A 196 16.28 0.30 -4.31
C THR A 196 16.77 -0.97 -3.59
N LEU A 197 15.85 -1.75 -3.00
CA LEU A 197 16.20 -3.04 -2.40
C LEU A 197 16.70 -4.04 -3.45
N ASP A 198 16.04 -4.12 -4.61
CA ASP A 198 16.45 -4.97 -5.73
C ASP A 198 17.86 -4.58 -6.22
N GLU A 199 18.10 -3.29 -6.40
CA GLU A 199 19.43 -2.76 -6.77
C GLU A 199 20.52 -3.14 -5.75
N ILE A 200 20.21 -3.06 -4.45
CA ILE A 200 21.13 -3.43 -3.37
C ILE A 200 21.43 -4.93 -3.40
N ILE A 201 20.39 -5.76 -3.53
CA ILE A 201 20.48 -7.22 -3.50
C ILE A 201 21.21 -7.77 -4.72
N ASN A 202 20.89 -7.23 -5.90
CA ASN A 202 21.38 -7.72 -7.18
C ASN A 202 22.53 -6.89 -7.78
N HIS A 203 23.02 -5.87 -7.06
CA HIS A 203 24.10 -4.98 -7.49
C HIS A 203 23.84 -4.30 -8.85
N ARG A 204 22.59 -3.94 -9.14
CA ARG A 204 22.17 -3.30 -10.40
C ARG A 204 22.01 -1.79 -10.22
N GLU A 205 22.26 -1.01 -11.28
CA GLU A 205 21.59 0.29 -11.47
C GLU A 205 20.34 -0.02 -12.29
N SER A 206 19.16 -0.08 -11.66
CA SER A 206 17.93 -0.41 -12.36
C SER A 206 17.35 0.87 -12.96
N SER A 207 17.21 0.90 -14.29
CA SER A 207 16.43 1.94 -14.95
C SER A 207 14.95 1.74 -14.59
N VAL A 208 14.28 2.81 -14.16
CA VAL A 208 12.91 2.95 -13.64
C VAL A 208 11.78 2.25 -14.43
N ASN A 209 12.05 1.57 -15.54
CA ASN A 209 11.04 1.00 -16.45
C ASN A 209 10.70 -0.50 -16.26
N GLU A 210 11.33 -1.24 -15.34
CA GLU A 210 11.18 -2.72 -15.29
C GLU A 210 10.22 -3.29 -14.22
N LEU A 211 9.57 -2.47 -13.37
CA LEU A 211 8.69 -2.99 -12.29
C LEU A 211 7.18 -3.03 -12.60
N HIS A 212 6.76 -2.83 -13.86
CA HIS A 212 5.36 -3.03 -14.25
C HIS A 212 5.14 -4.43 -14.85
N PRO A 213 4.57 -5.34 -14.06
CA PRO A 213 3.29 -5.90 -14.46
C PRO A 213 2.41 -6.22 -13.23
N GLY A 214 1.37 -5.42 -12.97
CA GLY A 214 0.28 -5.92 -12.12
C GLY A 214 -0.45 -4.94 -11.20
N VAL A 215 -0.03 -3.69 -11.08
CA VAL A 215 -0.93 -2.64 -10.56
C VAL A 215 -1.58 -1.99 -11.77
N GLU A 216 -2.48 -2.74 -12.43
CA GLU A 216 -3.53 -2.08 -13.20
C GLU A 216 -4.24 -1.16 -12.20
N SER A 217 -4.09 0.14 -12.41
CA SER A 217 -5.08 1.11 -11.96
C SER A 217 -6.44 0.53 -12.33
N THR A 218 -7.20 0.09 -11.33
CA THR A 218 -8.55 -0.44 -11.52
C THR A 218 -9.56 0.63 -11.94
N PHE A 219 -9.08 1.77 -12.45
CA PHE A 219 -9.91 2.80 -13.06
C PHE A 219 -9.36 3.17 -14.43
N SER A 220 -9.87 2.45 -15.42
CA SER A 220 -9.95 2.93 -16.80
C SER A 220 -10.90 4.14 -16.83
N PRO A 221 -10.49 5.31 -17.35
CA PRO A 221 -11.42 6.38 -17.62
C PRO A 221 -12.22 5.98 -18.86
N ALA A 222 -13.49 5.69 -18.68
CA ALA A 222 -14.49 5.68 -19.74
C ALA A 222 -15.46 6.83 -19.49
#